data_AF-A0A955GHM0-F1
#
_entry.id   AF-A0A955GHM0-F1
#
_cell.length_a   1.000
_cell.length_b   1.000
_cell.length_c   1.000
_cell.angle_alpha   90.00
_cell.angle_beta   90.00
_cell.angle_gamma   90.00
#
_symmetry.space_group_name_H-M   'P 1'
#
loop_
_entity.id
_entity.type
_entity.pdbx_description
1 polymer ?
#
loop_
_entity_poly.entity_id
_entity_poly.type
_entity_poly.pdbx_seq_one_letter_code
_entity_poly.pdbx_strand_id
1 'polypeptide(L)' 'MLKEFVLFIKYPYTAGTIGLIWLGSAALLAIDKNLPLIGIVIINMVASVIIATFGFKGKGEV' A
#
# COMPACT_ATOMS: atom_id res chain seq x y z
N MET A 1 21.02 -5.80 10.12
CA MET A 1 20.55 -4.45 9.71
C MET A 1 20.57 -4.25 8.19
N LEU A 2 21.73 -4.08 7.52
CA LEU A 2 21.76 -3.79 6.07
C LEU A 2 21.20 -4.94 5.20
N LYS A 3 21.49 -6.20 5.56
CA LYS A 3 20.92 -7.37 4.89
C LYS A 3 19.40 -7.54 5.09
N GLU A 4 18.87 -7.15 6.25
CA GLU A 4 17.42 -7.17 6.51
C GLU A 4 16.70 -6.06 5.75
N PHE A 5 17.34 -4.90 5.60
CA PHE A 5 16.84 -3.81 4.75
C PHE A 5 16.80 -4.22 3.27
N VAL A 6 17.82 -4.95 2.80
CA VAL A 6 17.85 -5.54 1.45
C VAL A 6 16.80 -6.64 1.29
N LEU A 7 16.53 -7.44 2.32
CA LEU A 7 15.42 -8.40 2.32
C LEU A 7 14.05 -7.72 2.33
N PHE A 8 13.91 -6.56 2.97
CA PHE A 8 12.70 -5.71 2.90
C PHE A 8 12.49 -5.13 1.50
N ILE A 9 13.57 -4.76 0.80
CA ILE A 9 13.51 -4.38 -0.63
C ILE A 9 13.17 -5.59 -1.51
N LYS A 10 13.38 -6.83 -1.04
CA LYS A 10 13.06 -8.05 -1.82
C LYS A 10 11.66 -8.62 -1.50
N TYR A 11 11.19 -8.47 -0.27
CA TYR A 11 9.92 -8.97 0.28
C TYR A 11 9.51 -8.08 1.47
N PRO A 12 8.70 -7.00 1.30
CA PRO A 12 7.26 -7.12 1.15
C PRO A 12 6.66 -5.98 0.28
N TYR A 13 6.85 -6.05 -1.05
CA TYR A 13 6.32 -5.01 -1.95
C TYR A 13 4.82 -4.76 -1.73
N THR A 14 4.02 -5.80 -1.57
CA THR A 14 2.56 -5.67 -1.47
C THR A 14 2.09 -4.85 -0.27
N ALA A 15 2.55 -5.19 0.93
CA ALA A 15 2.17 -4.47 2.16
C ALA A 15 2.76 -3.05 2.19
N GLY A 16 4.01 -2.90 1.73
CA GLY A 16 4.66 -1.59 1.62
C GLY A 16 3.94 -0.66 0.63
N THR A 17 3.55 -1.18 -0.54
CA THR A 17 2.79 -0.42 -1.54
C THR A 17 1.43 0.00 -1.01
N ILE A 18 0.70 -0.90 -0.35
CA ILE A 18 -0.57 -0.56 0.31
C ILE A 18 -0.34 0.56 1.35
N GLY A 19 0.65 0.39 2.23
CA GLY A 19 0.99 1.40 3.24
C GLY A 19 1.31 2.77 2.63
N LEU A 20 2.09 2.81 1.55
CA LEU A 20 2.42 4.04 0.82
C LEU A 20 1.20 4.73 0.22
N ILE A 21 0.26 3.97 -0.35
CA ILE A 21 -1.00 4.53 -0.88
C ILE A 21 -1.79 5.22 0.23
N TRP A 22 -1.96 4.55 1.38
CA TRP A 22 -2.69 5.12 2.51
C TRP A 22 -2.02 6.36 3.09
N LEU A 23 -0.69 6.33 3.27
CA LEU A 23 0.07 7.46 3.77
C LEU A 23 0.08 8.64 2.78
N GLY A 24 0.23 8.37 1.49
CA GLY A 24 0.19 9.39 0.44
C GLY A 24 -1.19 10.06 0.36
N SER A 25 -2.27 9.28 0.40
CA SER A 25 -3.63 9.82 0.46
C SER A 25 -3.89 10.63 1.72
N ALA A 26 -3.40 10.18 2.88
CA ALA A 26 -3.51 10.93 4.13
C ALA A 26 -2.75 12.27 4.06
N ALA A 27 -1.57 12.28 3.45
CA ALA A 27 -0.80 13.51 3.21
C ALA A 27 -1.56 14.47 2.28
N LEU A 28 -2.17 13.97 1.21
CA LEU A 28 -2.99 14.78 0.30
C LEU A 28 -4.22 15.39 1.01
N LEU A 29 -4.93 14.60 1.83
CA LEU A 29 -6.05 15.07 2.64
C LEU A 29 -5.64 16.07 3.72
N ALA A 30 -4.41 15.99 4.23
CA ALA A 30 -3.87 16.96 5.17
C ALA A 30 -3.55 18.30 4.50
N ILE A 31 -3.15 18.27 3.22
CA ILE A 31 -2.84 19.47 2.43
C ILE A 31 -4.14 20.12 1.93
N ASP A 32 -5.06 19.34 1.36
CA ASP A 32 -6.35 19.83 0.85
C ASP A 32 -7.53 19.12 1.52
N LYS A 33 -8.18 19.86 2.42
CA LYS A 33 -9.33 19.40 3.20
C LYS A 33 -10.63 19.35 2.40
N ASN A 34 -10.67 19.89 1.19
CA ASN A 34 -11.85 19.85 0.32
C ASN A 34 -11.93 18.55 -0.50
N LEU A 35 -10.87 17.72 -0.44
CA LEU A 35 -10.86 16.43 -1.12
C LEU A 35 -11.94 15.49 -0.53
N PRO A 36 -12.63 14.70 -1.38
CA PRO A 36 -13.69 13.82 -0.93
C PRO A 36 -13.11 12.63 -0.14
N LEU A 37 -13.09 12.75 1.18
CA LEU A 37 -12.53 11.75 2.11
C LEU A 37 -13.05 10.34 1.83
N ILE A 38 -14.37 10.19 1.72
CA ILE A 38 -15.02 8.90 1.48
C ILE A 38 -14.59 8.31 0.12
N GLY A 39 -14.51 9.14 -0.92
CA GLY A 39 -14.06 8.72 -2.24
C GLY A 39 -12.62 8.20 -2.23
N ILE A 40 -11.72 8.91 -1.54
CA ILE A 40 -10.32 8.52 -1.40
C ILE A 40 -10.18 7.20 -0.63
N VAL A 41 -10.92 7.04 0.47
CA VAL A 41 -10.91 5.80 1.26
C VAL A 41 -11.41 4.61 0.41
N ILE A 42 -12.47 4.78 -0.36
CA ILE A 42 -12.98 3.74 -1.26
C ILE A 42 -11.92 3.36 -2.30
N ILE A 43 -11.30 4.34 -2.94
CA ILE A 43 -10.22 4.10 -3.92
C ILE A 43 -9.08 3.32 -3.28
N ASN A 44 -8.64 3.73 -2.08
CA ASN A 44 -7.56 3.06 -1.37
C ASN A 44 -7.92 1.62 -1.00
N MET A 45 -9.16 1.37 -0.56
CA MET A 45 -9.65 0.02 -0.25
C MET A 45 -9.67 -0.86 -1.50
N VAL A 46 -10.21 -0.37 -2.62
CA VAL A 46 -10.26 -1.11 -3.89
C VAL A 46 -8.85 -1.41 -4.40
N ALA A 47 -7.96 -0.41 -4.40
CA ALA A 47 -6.56 -0.58 -4.77
C ALA A 47 -5.86 -1.61 -3.87
N SER A 48 -6.11 -1.55 -2.56
CA SER A 48 -5.54 -2.51 -1.59
C SER A 48 -6.00 -3.93 -1.87
N VAL A 49 -7.28 -4.15 -2.18
CA VAL A 49 -7.81 -5.48 -2.53
C VAL A 49 -7.17 -6.00 -3.81
N ILE A 50 -7.05 -5.17 -4.85
CA ILE A 50 -6.40 -5.53 -6.11
C ILE A 50 -4.94 -5.91 -5.85
N ILE A 51 -4.19 -5.02 -5.19
CA ILE A 51 -2.77 -5.22 -4.88
C ILE A 51 -2.57 -6.45 -4.00
N ALA A 52 -3.41 -6.67 -2.99
CA ALA A 52 -3.35 -7.84 -2.14
C ALA A 52 -3.63 -9.13 -2.91
N THR A 53 -4.63 -9.12 -3.80
CA THR A 53 -5.01 -10.28 -4.62
C THR A 53 -3.87 -10.74 -5.52
N PHE A 54 -3.14 -9.82 -6.16
CA PHE A 54 -2.01 -10.18 -7.02
C PHE A 54 -0.70 -10.35 -6.25
N GLY A 55 -0.47 -9.53 -5.23
CA GLY A 55 0.81 -9.45 -4.54
C GLY A 55 1.03 -10.52 -3.48
N PHE A 56 -0.02 -10.98 -2.79
CA PHE A 56 0.11 -12.07 -1.80
C PHE A 56 -0.05 -13.46 -2.40
N LYS A 57 -0.63 -13.60 -3.59
CA LYS A 57 -0.81 -14.90 -4.25
C LYS A 57 0.50 -15.59 -4.67
N GLY A 58 1.61 -14.85 -4.81
CA GLY A 58 2.91 -15.41 -5.18
C GLY A 58 3.68 -16.13 -4.06
N LYS A 59 3.07 -16.38 -2.89
CA LYS A 59 3.69 -17.03 -1.72
C LYS A 59 3.21 -18.47 -1.46
N GLY A 60 2.63 -19.14 -2.46
CA GLY A 60 2.51 -20.59 -2.46
C GLY A 60 3.74 -21.19 -3.17
N GLU A 61 4.48 -22.06 -2.49
CA GLU A 61 5.77 -22.68 -2.89
C GLU A 61 6.96 -21.72 -2.73
N VAL A 62 7.94 -21.90 -1.83
CA VAL A 62 8.62 -23.09 -1.26
C VAL A 62 8.98 -22.80 0.20
#